data_AF-A0A316P2Q3-F1
#
_entry.id   AF-A0A316P2Q3-F1
#
_cell.length_a   1.000
_cell.length_b   1.000
_cell.length_c   1.000
_cell.angle_alpha   90.00
_cell.angle_beta   90.00
_cell.angle_gamma   90.00
#
_symmetry.space_group_name_H-M   'P 1'
#
loop_
_entity.id
_entity.type
_entity.pdbx_description
1 polymer ?
#
loop_
_entity_poly.entity_id
_entity_poly.type
_entity_poly.pdbx_seq_one_letter_code
_entity_poly.pdbx_strand_id
1 'polypeptide(L)'
;MDNSGKTTIVQKTAKKLGLPVVKSLGPDHPVDEKHIWLLDQMTREKAFPGSVIFDRFLPFEEMVYGKVLRGDPIYSLNDPYMKSLKDLNPTIVYTRPHSSTIFNWDGREQMTGVIEQKEKLLAAWDDLMWGLMARGWDVQVYDYEAENEEKEESRKLHDHIMNLGEMFHQGMKDALDKSQEDEEEDED
;
A
#
# COMPACT_ATOMS: atom_id res chain seq x y z
N MET A 1 3.88 0.00 -9.57
CA MET A 1 4.57 -0.56 -10.76
C MET A 1 5.07 -1.97 -10.53
N ASP A 2 4.85 -2.88 -11.47
CA ASP A 2 5.37 -4.25 -11.39
C ASP A 2 6.88 -4.31 -11.26
N ASN A 3 7.38 -5.45 -10.76
CA ASN A 3 8.80 -5.76 -10.61
C ASN A 3 9.61 -4.83 -9.69
N SER A 4 8.96 -3.96 -8.92
CA SER A 4 9.64 -3.07 -7.97
C SER A 4 9.96 -3.72 -6.62
N GLY A 5 10.07 -5.05 -6.50
CA GLY A 5 10.37 -5.72 -5.21
C GLY A 5 9.27 -5.71 -4.13
N LYS A 6 8.07 -5.19 -4.42
CA LYS A 6 6.95 -5.04 -3.47
C LYS A 6 6.60 -6.31 -2.70
N THR A 7 6.36 -7.43 -3.40
CA THR A 7 5.92 -8.68 -2.76
C THR A 7 6.93 -9.17 -1.72
N THR A 8 8.22 -9.00 -1.97
CA THR A 8 9.28 -9.38 -1.01
C THR A 8 9.21 -8.52 0.26
N ILE A 9 8.99 -7.22 0.12
CA ILE A 9 8.85 -6.30 1.26
C ILE A 9 7.58 -6.60 2.03
N VAL A 10 6.44 -6.72 1.35
CA VAL A 10 5.16 -7.05 1.96
C VAL A 10 5.25 -8.33 2.78
N GLN A 11 5.86 -9.38 2.25
CA GLN A 11 6.02 -10.66 2.98
C GLN A 11 6.92 -10.51 4.21
N LYS A 12 8.04 -9.79 4.10
CA LYS A 12 8.94 -9.53 5.24
C LYS A 12 8.22 -8.73 6.33
N THR A 13 7.54 -7.66 5.95
CA THR A 13 6.81 -6.79 6.88
C THR A 13 5.66 -7.56 7.53
N ALA A 14 4.82 -8.25 6.75
CA ALA A 14 3.73 -9.06 7.28
C ALA A 14 4.22 -10.09 8.31
N LYS A 15 5.31 -10.80 8.00
CA LYS A 15 5.91 -11.76 8.93
C LYS A 15 6.42 -11.10 10.21
N LYS A 16 7.07 -9.93 10.11
CA LYS A 16 7.58 -9.21 11.29
C LYS A 16 6.44 -8.72 12.18
N LEU A 17 5.38 -8.19 11.58
CA LEU A 17 4.26 -7.58 12.29
C LEU A 17 3.20 -8.59 12.74
N GLY A 18 3.24 -9.82 12.23
CA GLY A 18 2.19 -10.81 12.46
C GLY A 18 0.86 -10.42 11.78
N LEU A 19 0.92 -9.58 10.75
CA LEU A 19 -0.27 -9.06 10.06
C LEU A 19 -0.63 -9.88 8.83
N PRO A 20 -1.92 -10.09 8.55
CA PRO A 20 -2.35 -10.71 7.32
C PRO A 20 -2.12 -9.79 6.11
N VAL A 21 -1.77 -10.40 4.98
CA VAL A 21 -1.65 -9.73 3.68
C VAL A 21 -2.94 -9.91 2.91
N VAL A 22 -3.57 -8.79 2.53
CA VAL A 22 -4.75 -8.79 1.66
C VAL A 22 -4.31 -8.52 0.23
N LYS A 23 -4.75 -9.37 -0.70
CA LYS A 23 -4.59 -9.13 -2.13
C LYS A 23 -5.79 -8.33 -2.63
N SER A 24 -5.50 -7.25 -3.36
CA SER A 24 -6.52 -6.48 -4.06
C SER A 24 -7.20 -7.30 -5.16
N LEU A 25 -8.44 -6.93 -5.49
CA LEU A 25 -9.14 -7.50 -6.66
C LEU A 25 -8.37 -7.21 -7.95
N GLY A 26 -8.45 -8.17 -8.87
CA GLY A 26 -7.83 -8.05 -10.19
C GLY A 26 -8.60 -7.14 -11.16
N PRO A 27 -8.02 -6.85 -12.33
CA PRO A 27 -8.64 -6.00 -13.35
C PRO A 27 -9.96 -6.58 -13.90
N ASP A 28 -10.10 -7.91 -13.92
CA ASP A 28 -11.22 -8.62 -14.57
C ASP A 28 -12.52 -8.61 -13.76
N HIS A 29 -12.50 -8.09 -12.52
CA HIS A 29 -13.70 -7.97 -11.70
C HIS A 29 -14.60 -6.81 -12.18
N PRO A 30 -15.94 -6.97 -12.13
CA PRO A 30 -16.88 -5.90 -12.38
C PRO A 30 -16.68 -4.68 -11.47
N VAL A 31 -17.03 -3.50 -11.98
CA VAL A 31 -16.89 -2.22 -11.27
C VAL A 31 -17.64 -2.22 -9.93
N ASP A 32 -18.86 -2.78 -9.90
CA ASP A 32 -19.66 -2.85 -8.68
C ASP A 32 -18.99 -3.71 -7.60
N GLU A 33 -18.37 -4.83 -7.99
CA GLU A 33 -17.63 -5.70 -7.06
C GLU A 33 -16.40 -4.99 -6.49
N LYS A 34 -15.71 -4.22 -7.33
CA LYS A 34 -14.59 -3.36 -6.92
C LYS A 34 -15.00 -2.30 -5.90
N HIS A 35 -16.16 -1.66 -6.09
CA HIS A 35 -16.70 -0.71 -5.12
C HIS A 35 -17.10 -1.36 -3.79
N ILE A 36 -17.79 -2.50 -3.85
CA ILE A 36 -18.18 -3.26 -2.64
C ILE A 36 -16.93 -3.66 -1.86
N TRP A 37 -15.91 -4.19 -2.55
CA TRP A 37 -14.65 -4.58 -1.92
C TRP A 37 -13.96 -3.40 -1.24
N LEU A 38 -13.87 -2.24 -1.90
CA LEU A 38 -13.26 -1.05 -1.31
C LEU A 38 -14.00 -0.62 -0.03
N LEU A 39 -15.34 -0.62 -0.06
CA LEU A 39 -16.17 -0.28 1.10
C LEU A 39 -15.98 -1.26 2.25
N ASP A 40 -15.89 -2.56 1.96
CA ASP A 40 -15.62 -3.60 2.96
C ASP A 40 -14.24 -3.38 3.63
N GLN A 41 -13.20 -3.12 2.84
CA GLN A 41 -11.85 -2.85 3.38
C GLN A 41 -11.82 -1.59 4.23
N MET A 42 -12.50 -0.51 3.80
CA MET A 42 -12.59 0.72 4.58
C MET A 42 -13.39 0.53 5.88
N THR A 43 -14.45 -0.27 5.85
CA THR A 43 -15.25 -0.59 7.04
C THR A 43 -14.43 -1.40 8.03
N ARG A 44 -13.68 -2.38 7.53
CA ARG A 44 -12.77 -3.18 8.34
C ARG A 44 -11.66 -2.33 8.96
N GLU A 45 -11.03 -1.45 8.20
CA GLU A 45 -9.98 -0.56 8.72
C GLU A 45 -10.51 0.40 9.79
N LYS A 46 -11.75 0.90 9.65
CA LYS A 46 -12.39 1.69 10.70
C LYS A 46 -12.62 0.91 12.00
N ALA A 47 -13.00 -0.36 11.88
CA ALA A 47 -13.23 -1.22 13.04
C ALA A 47 -11.91 -1.71 13.67
N PHE A 48 -10.89 -1.96 12.85
CA PHE A 48 -9.61 -2.52 13.25
C PHE A 48 -8.45 -1.81 12.53
N PRO A 49 -8.06 -0.60 12.96
CA PRO A 49 -7.00 0.17 12.30
C PRO A 49 -5.65 -0.56 12.32
N GLY A 50 -4.91 -0.51 11.21
CA GLY A 50 -3.59 -1.13 11.07
C GLY A 50 -3.59 -2.65 11.09
N SER A 51 -4.76 -3.30 10.93
CA SER A 51 -4.90 -4.75 11.04
C SER A 51 -4.46 -5.53 9.79
N VAL A 52 -4.03 -4.85 8.73
CA VAL A 52 -3.63 -5.47 7.46
C VAL A 52 -2.54 -4.75 6.71
N ILE A 53 -1.88 -5.52 5.84
CA ILE A 53 -1.04 -5.00 4.78
C ILE A 53 -1.68 -5.34 3.43
N PHE A 54 -1.81 -4.36 2.55
CA PHE A 54 -2.27 -4.59 1.18
C PHE A 54 -1.08 -4.80 0.24
N ASP A 55 -1.02 -5.95 -0.44
CA ASP A 55 -0.10 -6.12 -1.58
C ASP A 55 -0.75 -5.48 -2.82
N ARG A 56 -0.43 -4.20 -3.01
CA ARG A 56 -1.11 -3.25 -3.91
C ARG A 56 -2.50 -2.90 -3.43
N PHE A 57 -2.92 -1.70 -3.78
CA PHE A 57 -4.22 -1.18 -3.39
C PHE A 57 -5.03 -0.78 -4.62
N LEU A 58 -6.17 -1.44 -4.82
CA LEU A 58 -7.00 -1.38 -6.03
C LEU A 58 -7.24 0.05 -6.53
N PRO A 59 -7.67 1.03 -5.70
CA PRO A 59 -7.86 2.40 -6.17
C PRO A 59 -6.64 3.03 -6.84
N PHE A 60 -5.45 2.86 -6.28
CA PHE A 60 -4.23 3.45 -6.83
C PHE A 60 -3.77 2.72 -8.10
N GLU A 61 -3.92 1.40 -8.14
CA GLU A 61 -3.67 0.60 -9.35
C GLU A 61 -4.60 1.04 -10.49
N GLU A 62 -5.90 1.22 -10.24
CA GLU A 62 -6.86 1.69 -11.24
C GLU A 62 -6.59 3.12 -11.71
N MET A 63 -6.20 4.03 -10.82
CA MET A 63 -5.81 5.40 -11.18
C MET A 63 -4.58 5.46 -12.11
N VAL A 64 -3.71 4.45 -12.05
CA VAL A 64 -2.51 4.38 -12.89
C VAL A 64 -2.73 3.50 -14.12
N TYR A 65 -2.96 2.21 -13.92
CA TYR A 65 -3.10 1.25 -15.03
C TYR A 65 -4.38 1.49 -15.81
N GLY A 66 -5.51 1.75 -15.14
CA GLY A 66 -6.77 2.07 -15.83
C GLY A 66 -6.64 3.31 -16.70
N LYS A 67 -5.99 4.35 -16.17
CA LYS A 67 -5.71 5.59 -16.91
C LYS A 67 -4.76 5.37 -18.10
N VAL A 68 -3.63 4.71 -17.90
CA VAL A 68 -2.58 4.60 -18.93
C VAL A 68 -2.90 3.56 -20.00
N LEU A 69 -3.47 2.41 -19.60
CA LEU A 69 -3.74 1.30 -20.52
C LEU A 69 -5.11 1.40 -21.18
N ARG A 70 -6.14 1.89 -20.47
CA ARG A 70 -7.51 1.96 -20.99
C ARG A 70 -7.99 3.38 -21.28
N GLY A 71 -7.35 4.40 -20.70
CA GLY A 71 -7.79 5.79 -20.82
C GLY A 71 -8.97 6.14 -19.90
N ASP A 72 -9.45 5.19 -19.11
CA ASP A 72 -10.68 5.30 -18.32
C ASP A 72 -10.49 4.63 -16.94
N PRO A 73 -9.99 5.39 -15.94
CA PRO A 73 -9.82 4.89 -14.58
C PRO A 73 -11.16 4.88 -13.83
N ILE A 74 -11.38 3.85 -13.01
CA ILE A 74 -12.60 3.73 -12.18
C ILE A 74 -12.63 4.77 -11.05
N TYR A 75 -11.45 5.12 -10.53
CA TYR A 75 -11.31 6.02 -9.37
C TYR A 75 -10.53 7.28 -9.73
N SER A 76 -10.82 8.34 -8.99
CA SER A 76 -10.07 9.60 -8.99
C SER A 76 -9.77 10.07 -7.57
N LEU A 77 -8.72 10.89 -7.39
CA LEU A 77 -8.41 11.47 -6.08
C LEU A 77 -9.51 12.38 -5.52
N ASN A 78 -10.44 12.85 -6.37
CA ASN A 78 -11.55 13.69 -5.95
C ASN A 78 -12.78 12.87 -5.52
N ASP A 79 -12.74 11.55 -5.64
CA ASP A 79 -13.87 10.71 -5.28
C ASP A 79 -14.13 10.74 -3.77
N PRO A 80 -15.40 10.70 -3.32
CA PRO A 80 -15.73 10.64 -1.90
C PRO A 80 -15.06 9.48 -1.15
N TYR A 81 -14.85 8.36 -1.83
CA TYR A 81 -14.13 7.20 -1.29
C TYR A 81 -12.69 7.53 -0.95
N MET A 82 -12.00 8.32 -1.79
CA MET A 82 -10.61 8.70 -1.56
C MET A 82 -10.46 9.70 -0.44
N LYS A 83 -11.42 10.64 -0.30
CA LYS A 83 -11.47 11.52 0.87
C LYS A 83 -11.63 10.69 2.16
N SER A 84 -12.59 9.78 2.16
CA SER A 84 -12.86 8.91 3.31
C SER A 84 -11.68 8.00 3.64
N LEU A 85 -10.98 7.49 2.61
CA LEU A 85 -9.76 6.71 2.79
C LEU A 85 -8.63 7.55 3.39
N LYS A 86 -8.49 8.80 2.97
CA LYS A 86 -7.50 9.72 3.53
C LYS A 86 -7.73 9.94 5.03
N ASP A 87 -8.99 10.05 5.44
CA ASP A 87 -9.36 10.27 6.84
C ASP A 87 -8.99 9.07 7.73
N LEU A 88 -8.77 7.88 7.15
CA LEU A 88 -8.21 6.71 7.85
C LEU A 88 -6.69 6.79 8.04
N ASN A 89 -6.05 7.80 7.47
CA ASN A 89 -4.61 8.04 7.51
C ASN A 89 -3.73 6.80 7.24
N PRO A 90 -3.95 6.09 6.11
CA PRO A 90 -3.16 4.90 5.80
C PRO A 90 -1.72 5.26 5.45
N THR A 91 -0.77 4.48 5.96
CA THR A 91 0.63 4.54 5.51
C THR A 91 0.78 3.86 4.15
N ILE A 92 1.28 4.62 3.17
CA ILE A 92 1.49 4.13 1.81
C ILE A 92 3.00 3.95 1.59
N VAL A 93 3.44 2.71 1.36
CA VAL A 93 4.83 2.45 0.99
C VAL A 93 4.95 2.40 -0.53
N TYR A 94 5.60 3.41 -1.11
CA TYR A 94 5.87 3.46 -2.55
C TYR A 94 7.26 2.91 -2.84
N THR A 95 7.35 1.65 -3.27
CA THR A 95 8.63 1.05 -3.63
C THR A 95 9.12 1.54 -5.00
N ARG A 96 10.23 2.28 -5.00
CA ARG A 96 10.74 3.00 -6.17
C ARG A 96 12.27 2.84 -6.36
N PRO A 97 12.75 1.64 -6.73
CA PRO A 97 14.13 1.44 -7.15
C PRO A 97 14.40 2.13 -8.50
N HIS A 98 15.64 2.07 -8.98
CA HIS A 98 16.01 2.66 -10.26
C HIS A 98 15.15 2.09 -11.41
N SER A 99 14.84 2.93 -12.40
CA SER A 99 13.95 2.56 -13.50
C SER A 99 14.46 1.37 -14.32
N SER A 100 15.79 1.24 -14.46
CA SER A 100 16.40 0.07 -15.11
C SER A 100 16.02 -1.25 -14.45
N THR A 101 15.88 -1.25 -13.12
CA THR A 101 15.49 -2.43 -12.35
C THR A 101 14.01 -2.71 -12.50
N ILE A 102 13.18 -1.67 -12.43
CA ILE A 102 11.73 -1.78 -12.67
C ILE A 102 11.45 -2.36 -14.07
N PHE A 103 12.18 -1.91 -15.08
CA PHE A 103 12.01 -2.34 -16.47
C PHE A 103 12.74 -3.65 -16.81
N ASN A 104 13.43 -4.27 -15.86
CA ASN A 104 14.10 -5.55 -16.08
C ASN A 104 13.19 -6.72 -15.73
N TRP A 105 12.31 -7.10 -16.66
CA TRP A 105 11.35 -8.18 -16.43
C TRP A 105 11.93 -9.58 -16.58
N ASP A 106 13.16 -9.74 -17.10
CA ASP A 106 13.84 -11.04 -17.25
C ASP A 106 12.95 -12.12 -17.90
N GLY A 107 12.24 -11.76 -18.96
CA GLY A 107 11.33 -12.65 -19.68
C GLY A 107 10.02 -13.01 -18.96
N ARG A 108 9.72 -12.40 -17.80
CA ARG A 108 8.44 -12.58 -17.12
C ARG A 108 7.31 -12.00 -17.95
N GLU A 109 6.25 -12.79 -18.11
CA GLU A 109 5.02 -12.37 -18.76
C GLU A 109 4.39 -11.20 -18.01
N GLN A 110 3.85 -10.23 -18.76
CA GLN A 110 3.18 -9.06 -18.25
C GLN A 110 1.83 -8.92 -18.96
N MET A 111 0.91 -8.18 -18.33
CA MET A 111 -0.35 -7.82 -18.99
C MET A 111 -0.08 -7.03 -20.26
N THR A 112 -0.95 -7.21 -21.26
CA THR A 112 -0.90 -6.49 -22.53
C THR A 112 -0.78 -4.99 -22.34
N GLY A 113 0.18 -4.35 -23.01
CA GLY A 113 0.40 -2.91 -22.96
C GLY A 113 1.34 -2.44 -21.85
N VAL A 114 1.66 -3.27 -20.85
CA VAL A 114 2.55 -2.88 -19.74
C VAL A 114 3.98 -2.65 -20.20
N ILE A 115 4.49 -3.53 -21.06
CA ILE A 115 5.88 -3.42 -21.56
C ILE A 115 6.01 -2.21 -22.48
N GLU A 116 5.04 -2.02 -23.36
CA GLU A 116 5.01 -0.93 -24.34
C GLU A 116 4.83 0.44 -23.68
N GLN A 117 4.10 0.50 -22.57
CA GLN A 117 3.80 1.74 -21.85
C GLN A 117 4.56 1.90 -20.53
N LYS A 118 5.62 1.11 -20.31
CA LYS A 118 6.38 1.04 -19.05
C LYS A 118 6.78 2.40 -18.48
N GLU A 119 7.25 3.32 -19.34
CA GLU A 119 7.72 4.64 -18.94
C GLU A 119 6.56 5.53 -18.51
N LYS A 120 5.46 5.48 -19.26
CA LYS A 120 4.23 6.22 -18.92
C LYS A 120 3.58 5.70 -17.65
N LEU A 121 3.60 4.38 -17.44
CA LEU A 121 3.11 3.76 -16.20
C LEU A 121 3.96 4.19 -15.01
N LEU A 122 5.28 4.19 -15.14
CA LEU A 122 6.17 4.65 -14.08
C LEU A 122 5.94 6.14 -13.76
N ALA A 123 5.88 6.98 -14.79
CA ALA A 123 5.60 8.41 -14.63
C ALA A 123 4.22 8.65 -13.98
N ALA A 124 3.20 7.88 -14.36
CA ALA A 124 1.87 7.99 -13.74
C ALA A 124 1.85 7.54 -12.27
N TRP A 125 2.66 6.55 -11.89
CA TRP A 125 2.88 6.19 -10.48
C TRP A 125 3.58 7.31 -9.72
N ASP A 126 4.68 7.85 -10.27
CA ASP A 126 5.42 8.96 -9.68
C ASP A 126 4.47 10.17 -9.47
N ASP A 127 3.72 10.57 -10.51
CA ASP A 127 2.74 11.66 -10.44
C ASP A 127 1.66 11.45 -9.37
N LEU A 128 1.12 10.23 -9.27
CA LEU A 128 0.12 9.88 -8.26
C LEU A 128 0.71 10.03 -6.85
N MET A 129 1.89 9.45 -6.61
CA MET A 129 2.51 9.44 -5.28
C MET A 129 2.91 10.85 -4.83
N TRP A 130 3.53 11.63 -5.70
CA TRP A 130 3.82 13.04 -5.41
C TRP A 130 2.55 13.85 -5.21
N GLY A 131 1.50 13.57 -5.98
CA GLY A 131 0.19 14.18 -5.82
C GLY A 131 -0.47 13.86 -4.47
N LEU A 132 -0.29 12.65 -3.95
CA LEU A 132 -0.76 12.24 -2.63
C LEU A 132 0.04 12.94 -1.52
N MET A 133 1.37 12.96 -1.62
CA MET A 133 2.24 13.67 -0.68
C MET A 133 1.93 15.16 -0.59
N ALA A 134 1.76 15.83 -1.73
CA ALA A 134 1.40 17.25 -1.78
C ALA A 134 0.02 17.54 -1.15
N ARG A 135 -0.86 16.53 -1.12
CA ARG A 135 -2.16 16.59 -0.45
C ARG A 135 -2.08 16.18 1.03
N GLY A 136 -0.90 15.87 1.56
CA GLY A 136 -0.68 15.51 2.96
C GLY A 136 -1.10 14.08 3.30
N TRP A 137 -0.99 13.14 2.36
CA TRP A 137 -1.05 11.71 2.68
C TRP A 137 0.30 11.23 3.23
N ASP A 138 0.25 10.22 4.09
CA ASP A 138 1.45 9.53 4.58
C ASP A 138 2.00 8.57 3.52
N VAL A 139 2.94 9.06 2.71
CA VAL A 139 3.61 8.26 1.68
C VAL A 139 5.10 8.16 2.00
N GLN A 140 5.57 6.93 2.14
CA GLN A 140 6.95 6.57 2.40
C GLN A 140 7.58 6.01 1.12
N VAL A 141 8.50 6.75 0.52
CA VAL A 141 9.18 6.33 -0.72
C VAL A 141 10.35 5.45 -0.38
N TYR A 142 10.29 4.18 -0.77
CA TYR A 142 11.26 3.17 -0.39
C TYR A 142 12.06 2.69 -1.60
N ASP A 143 13.37 2.88 -1.54
CA ASP A 143 14.33 2.34 -2.50
C ASP A 143 15.23 1.33 -1.80
N TYR A 144 15.03 0.05 -2.10
CA TYR A 144 15.84 -1.05 -1.53
C TYR A 144 17.24 -1.13 -2.16
N GLU A 145 17.48 -0.51 -3.31
CA GLU A 145 18.80 -0.51 -3.93
C GLU A 145 19.73 0.45 -3.17
N ALA A 146 19.17 1.53 -2.63
CA ALA A 146 19.88 2.45 -1.77
C ALA A 146 20.28 1.84 -0.41
N GLU A 147 19.63 0.75 0.04
CA GLU A 147 20.08 -0.02 1.22
C GLU A 147 21.44 -0.70 0.99
N ASN A 148 21.76 -1.07 -0.25
CA ASN A 148 23.05 -1.67 -0.60
C ASN A 148 24.17 -0.63 -0.77
N GLU A 149 23.84 0.67 -0.77
CA GLU A 149 24.80 1.76 -1.00
C GLU A 149 25.37 2.39 0.29
N GLU A 150 25.18 1.79 1.48
CA GLU A 150 25.59 2.38 2.78
C GLU A 150 25.04 3.81 3.02
N LYS A 151 23.88 4.17 2.44
CA LYS A 151 23.29 5.50 2.62
C LYS A 151 22.47 5.56 3.90
N GLU A 152 22.89 6.42 4.82
CA GLU A 152 22.30 6.55 6.16
C GLU A 152 20.80 6.96 6.15
N GLU A 153 20.33 7.67 5.13
CA GLU A 153 18.93 8.05 4.96
C GLU A 153 18.02 6.84 4.64
N SER A 154 18.49 5.91 3.81
CA SER A 154 17.76 4.69 3.48
C SER A 154 17.64 3.77 4.69
N ARG A 155 18.69 3.72 5.51
CA ARG A 155 18.66 3.00 6.79
C ARG A 155 17.69 3.64 7.79
N LYS A 156 17.65 4.98 7.87
CA LYS A 156 16.67 5.69 8.72
C LYS A 156 15.23 5.43 8.30
N LEU A 157 14.96 5.39 7.00
CA LEU A 157 13.62 5.05 6.50
C LEU A 157 13.27 3.58 6.77
N HIS A 158 14.22 2.66 6.57
CA HIS A 158 14.05 1.25 6.94
C HIS A 158 13.73 1.12 8.44
N ASP A 159 14.55 1.72 9.29
CA ASP A 159 14.37 1.74 10.74
C ASP A 159 13.04 2.39 11.13
N HIS A 160 12.60 3.45 10.42
CA HIS A 160 11.31 4.08 10.64
C HIS A 160 10.13 3.17 10.27
N ILE A 161 10.15 2.54 9.10
CA ILE A 161 9.15 1.54 8.68
C ILE A 161 9.12 0.37 9.69
N MET A 162 10.30 -0.06 10.15
CA MET A 162 10.44 -1.12 11.12
C MET A 162 9.93 -0.73 12.51
N ASN A 163 10.14 0.52 12.94
CA ASN A 163 9.68 1.07 14.22
C ASN A 163 8.18 1.38 14.21
N LEU A 164 7.62 1.86 13.10
CA LEU A 164 6.17 1.98 12.92
C LEU A 164 5.52 0.63 13.23
N GLY A 165 6.09 -0.44 12.66
CA GLY A 165 5.70 -1.80 12.97
C GLY A 165 5.67 -2.17 14.45
N GLU A 166 6.70 -1.76 15.20
CA GLU A 166 6.82 -2.03 16.64
C GLU A 166 5.84 -1.18 17.47
N MET A 167 5.61 0.07 17.08
CA MET A 167 4.60 0.95 17.69
C MET A 167 3.18 0.41 17.50
N PHE A 168 2.86 -0.11 16.30
CA PHE A 168 1.58 -0.76 16.04
C PHE A 168 1.40 -2.02 16.90
N HIS A 169 2.45 -2.84 17.06
CA HIS A 169 2.39 -4.04 17.88
C HIS A 169 2.16 -3.72 19.37
N GLN A 170 2.79 -2.66 19.87
CA GLN A 170 2.56 -2.19 21.24
C GLN A 170 1.13 -1.67 21.43
N GLY A 171 0.62 -0.86 20.49
CA GLY A 171 -0.76 -0.36 20.55
C GLY A 171 -1.82 -1.47 20.50
N MET A 172 -1.56 -2.55 19.74
CA MET A 172 -2.44 -3.72 19.73
C MET A 172 -2.41 -4.49 21.06
N LYS A 173 -1.22 -4.68 21.66
CA LYS A 173 -1.11 -5.31 22.99
C LYS A 173 -1.85 -4.51 24.05
N ASP A 174 -1.63 -3.20 24.08
CA ASP A 174 -2.26 -2.31 25.06
C ASP A 174 -3.79 -2.29 24.93
N ALA A 175 -4.32 -2.48 23.71
CA ALA A 175 -5.77 -2.58 23.47
C ALA A 175 -6.36 -3.93 23.91
N LEU A 176 -5.61 -5.03 23.72
CA LEU A 176 -6.00 -6.37 24.16
C LEU A 176 -5.96 -6.50 25.68
N ASP A 177 -4.92 -5.96 26.32
CA ASP A 177 -4.78 -6.00 27.78
C ASP A 177 -5.92 -5.20 28.46
N LYS A 178 -6.27 -4.02 27.93
CA LYS A 178 -7.42 -3.24 28.42
C LYS A 178 -8.75 -3.96 28.28
N SER A 179 -8.97 -4.68 27.17
CA SER A 179 -10.22 -5.44 27.00
C SER A 179 -10.35 -6.61 27.97
N GLN A 180 -9.24 -7.13 28.49
CA GLN A 180 -9.24 -8.19 29.50
C GLN A 180 -9.44 -7.62 30.92
N GLU A 181 -8.88 -6.45 31.20
CA GLU A 181 -9.11 -5.72 32.46
C GLU A 181 -10.59 -5.27 32.59
N ASP A 182 -11.21 -4.79 31.51
CA ASP A 182 -12.62 -4.38 31.49
C ASP A 182 -13.59 -5.60 31.62
N GLU A 183 -13.20 -6.80 31.16
CA GLU A 183 -14.00 -8.03 31.33
C GLU A 183 -13.89 -8.62 32.76
N GLU A 184 -12.77 -8.40 33.46
CA GLU A 184 -12.59 -8.84 34.84
C GLU A 184 -13.27 -7.90 35.87
N GLU A 185 -13.46 -6.61 35.55
CA GLU A 185 -14.16 -5.66 36.44
C GLU A 185 -15.70 -5.79 36.39
N ASP A 186 -16.27 -6.44 35.38
CA ASP A 186 -17.72 -6.66 35.22
C ASP A 186 -18.22 -7.98 35.86
N GLU A 187 -17.32 -8.82 36.41
CA GLU A 187 -17.65 -10.11 37.06
C GLU A 187 -17.65 -10.09 38.61
N ASP A 188 -17.37 -8.96 39.27
CA ASP A 188 -17.38 -8.78 40.74
C ASP A 188 -18.58 -7.97 41.29
#